data_AF-A0AA88I9D4-F1
#
_entry.id   AF-A0AA88I9D4-F1
#
_cell.length_a   1.000
_cell.length_b   1.000
_cell.length_c   1.000
_cell.angle_alpha   90.00
_cell.angle_beta   90.00
_cell.angle_gamma   90.00
#
_symmetry.space_group_name_H-M   'P 1'
#
loop_
_entity.id
_entity.type
_entity.pdbx_description
1 polymer ?
#
loop_
_entity_poly.entity_id
_entity_poly.type
_entity_poly.pdbx_seq_one_letter_code
_entity_poly.pdbx_strand_id
1 'polypeptide(L)'
;MARDPAQNKYCDTVHRRKIKRFSYEEKDESVNSGKQSFKINFFFVMLNTAISSLEEGFELMDNHRESFKFIYDIQSLQNFADKEELNKACKHLQIVLSVGEDCNVNNNELFEELQIFAEMLPSKSLPAHALSYITQLGYMDKFSNVIIALKIILTFLVSVVHDERSFFKSK
;
A
#
# COMPACT_ATOMS: atom_id res chain seq x y z
N MET A 1 49.89 -2.53 -2.47
CA MET A 1 50.37 -1.47 -3.39
C MET A 1 50.04 -1.94 -4.80
N ALA A 2 49.26 -1.30 -5.67
CA ALA A 2 48.51 -0.04 -5.77
C ALA A 2 47.34 -0.31 -6.79
N ARG A 3 46.08 0.14 -6.59
CA ARG A 3 45.39 1.33 -7.19
C ARG A 3 46.08 1.88 -8.47
N ASP A 4 45.46 2.15 -9.63
CA ASP A 4 44.12 2.63 -10.04
C ASP A 4 44.08 2.67 -11.62
N PRO A 5 43.16 3.33 -12.36
CA PRO A 5 41.69 3.29 -12.47
C PRO A 5 41.17 3.05 -13.91
N ALA A 6 39.85 2.93 -14.01
CA ALA A 6 39.01 3.07 -15.20
C ALA A 6 39.33 4.29 -16.10
N GLN A 7 39.18 4.11 -17.41
CA GLN A 7 38.68 5.16 -18.30
C GLN A 7 37.55 4.62 -19.18
N ASN A 8 36.34 4.98 -18.74
CA ASN A 8 35.08 4.94 -19.45
C ASN A 8 35.21 5.73 -20.77
N LYS A 9 35.19 5.05 -21.93
CA LYS A 9 35.11 5.70 -23.23
C LYS A 9 33.64 5.94 -23.55
N TYR A 10 33.11 7.05 -23.05
CA TYR A 10 31.88 7.64 -23.55
C TYR A 10 32.15 8.06 -25.00
N CYS A 11 31.72 7.25 -25.97
CA CYS A 11 31.76 7.62 -27.38
C CYS A 11 30.62 8.60 -27.66
N ASP A 12 30.88 9.88 -27.45
CA ASP A 12 30.06 10.96 -28.00
C ASP A 12 30.05 10.83 -29.53
N THR A 13 28.97 10.29 -30.08
CA THR A 13 28.73 10.28 -31.53
C THR A 13 28.37 11.70 -31.98
N VAL A 14 29.40 12.50 -32.24
CA VAL A 14 29.26 13.81 -32.91
C VAL A 14 28.57 13.60 -34.26
N HIS A 15 27.31 14.00 -34.35
CA HIS A 15 26.53 13.98 -35.58
C HIS A 15 27.05 15.07 -36.53
N ARG A 16 27.94 14.67 -37.44
CA ARG A 16 28.45 15.54 -38.51
C ARG A 16 27.28 15.94 -39.41
N ARG A 17 26.83 17.20 -39.36
CA ARG A 17 25.84 17.73 -40.32
C ARG A 17 26.43 17.62 -41.72
N LYS A 18 25.85 16.77 -42.58
CA LYS A 18 26.15 16.76 -44.01
C LYS A 18 25.65 18.08 -44.60
N ILE A 19 26.57 18.86 -45.15
CA ILE A 19 26.27 20.07 -45.93
C ILE A 19 25.70 19.58 -47.26
N LYS A 20 24.47 19.99 -47.60
CA LYS A 20 23.83 19.64 -48.88
C LYS A 20 24.68 20.13 -50.04
N ARG A 21 25.07 19.24 -50.95
CA ARG A 21 25.84 19.59 -52.15
C ARG A 21 24.95 19.76 -53.37
N PHE A 22 23.75 19.16 -53.37
CA PHE A 22 22.80 19.26 -54.47
C PHE A 22 21.37 19.59 -54.00
N SER A 23 20.62 20.30 -54.85
CA SER A 23 19.28 20.82 -54.55
C SER A 23 18.20 19.74 -54.43
N TYR A 24 18.45 18.53 -54.94
CA TYR A 24 17.56 17.37 -54.86
C TYR A 24 17.87 16.46 -53.66
N GLU A 25 18.87 16.78 -52.83
CA GLU A 25 19.06 16.05 -51.57
C GLU A 25 17.85 16.32 -50.68
N GLU A 26 16.95 15.36 -50.56
CA GLU A 26 15.83 15.40 -49.63
C GLU A 26 16.39 15.54 -48.21
N LYS A 27 15.68 16.28 -47.33
CA LYS A 27 16.09 16.26 -45.91
C LYS A 27 15.93 14.80 -45.47
N ASP A 28 17.03 14.16 -45.08
CA ASP A 28 16.95 13.03 -44.16
C ASP A 28 16.18 13.56 -42.95
N GLU A 29 14.86 13.34 -42.93
CA GLU A 29 14.07 13.52 -41.73
C GLU A 29 14.67 12.56 -40.73
N SER A 30 15.47 13.11 -39.80
CA SER A 30 16.15 12.33 -38.79
C SER A 30 15.15 11.38 -38.14
N VAL A 31 15.29 10.09 -38.44
CA VAL A 31 14.53 9.02 -37.83
C VAL A 31 14.70 9.17 -36.33
N ASN A 32 13.61 9.57 -35.66
CA ASN A 32 13.50 9.88 -34.24
C ASN A 32 14.12 11.22 -33.79
N SER A 33 13.39 12.33 -33.98
CA SER A 33 13.72 13.61 -33.34
C SER A 33 13.92 13.44 -31.83
N GLY A 34 14.88 14.16 -31.22
CA GLY A 34 15.13 14.09 -29.77
C GLY A 34 13.88 14.31 -28.91
N LYS A 35 12.89 15.04 -29.43
CA LYS A 35 11.56 15.22 -28.83
C LYS A 35 10.75 13.92 -28.75
N GLN A 36 10.77 13.09 -29.79
CA GLN A 36 10.08 11.79 -29.78
C GLN A 36 10.80 10.79 -28.88
N SER A 37 12.14 10.80 -28.88
CA SER A 37 12.92 10.00 -27.95
C SER A 37 12.61 10.36 -26.49
N PHE A 38 12.59 11.66 -26.13
CA PHE A 38 12.21 12.11 -24.79
C PHE A 38 10.78 11.70 -24.43
N LYS A 39 9.82 11.87 -25.35
CA LYS A 39 8.42 11.52 -25.12
C LYS A 39 8.25 10.03 -24.80
N ILE A 40 8.90 9.15 -25.56
CA ILE A 40 8.73 7.70 -25.42
C ILE A 40 9.57 7.16 -24.26
N ASN A 41 10.85 7.49 -24.20
CA ASN A 41 11.80 6.85 -23.29
C ASN A 41 11.81 7.44 -21.89
N PHE A 42 11.23 8.63 -21.70
CA PHE A 42 11.19 9.29 -20.41
C PHE A 42 9.76 9.59 -19.98
N PHE A 43 9.02 10.38 -20.76
CA PHE A 43 7.70 10.84 -20.34
C PHE A 43 6.69 9.70 -20.21
N PHE A 44 6.56 8.83 -21.22
CA PHE A 44 5.66 7.68 -21.14
C PHE A 44 6.12 6.63 -20.13
N VAL A 45 7.43 6.41 -19.98
CA VAL A 45 7.95 5.52 -18.95
C VAL A 45 7.55 6.01 -17.56
N MET A 46 7.80 7.28 -17.25
CA MET A 46 7.42 7.89 -15.97
C MET A 46 5.90 7.80 -15.72
N LEU A 47 5.09 8.12 -16.72
CA LEU A 47 3.63 8.04 -16.59
C LEU A 47 3.16 6.61 -16.35
N ASN A 48 3.66 5.64 -17.11
CA ASN A 48 3.30 4.24 -16.93
C ASN A 48 3.73 3.74 -15.55
N THR A 49 4.93 4.10 -15.09
CA THR A 49 5.38 3.77 -13.73
C THR A 49 4.46 4.38 -12.68
N ALA A 50 4.09 5.66 -12.81
CA ALA A 50 3.17 6.31 -11.88
C ALA A 50 1.79 5.64 -11.87
N ILE A 51 1.27 5.25 -13.04
CA ILE A 51 0.00 4.53 -13.15
C ILE A 51 0.09 3.17 -12.45
N SER A 52 1.11 2.36 -12.76
CA SER A 52 1.27 1.04 -12.16
C SER A 52 1.45 1.12 -10.64
N SER A 53 2.23 2.08 -10.14
CA SER A 53 2.36 2.29 -8.70
C SER A 53 1.04 2.68 -8.01
N LEU A 54 0.18 3.43 -8.69
CA LEU A 54 -1.16 3.75 -8.16
C LEU A 54 -2.06 2.52 -8.15
N GLU A 55 -2.05 1.71 -9.22
CA GLU A 55 -2.81 0.46 -9.31
C GLU A 55 -2.39 -0.53 -8.21
N GLU A 56 -1.08 -0.75 -8.02
CA GLU A 56 -0.53 -1.56 -6.93
C GLU A 56 -0.95 -1.03 -5.56
N GLY A 57 -0.96 0.30 -5.39
CA GLY A 57 -1.44 0.95 -4.18
C GLY A 57 -2.91 0.64 -3.89
N PHE A 58 -3.79 0.79 -4.89
CA PHE A 58 -5.22 0.46 -4.74
C PHE A 58 -5.43 -1.01 -4.39
N GLU A 59 -4.72 -1.92 -5.04
CA GLU A 59 -4.80 -3.35 -4.74
C GLU A 59 -4.36 -3.67 -3.30
N LEU A 60 -3.28 -3.04 -2.82
CA LEU A 60 -2.86 -3.16 -1.43
C LEU A 60 -3.93 -2.68 -0.45
N MET A 61 -4.59 -1.55 -0.75
CA MET A 61 -5.65 -1.01 0.11
C MET A 61 -6.88 -1.91 0.15
N ASP A 62 -7.29 -2.47 -1.00
CA ASP A 62 -8.42 -3.39 -1.09
C ASP A 62 -8.12 -4.70 -0.34
N ASN A 63 -6.91 -5.24 -0.51
CA ASN A 63 -6.46 -6.42 0.24
C ASN A 63 -6.47 -6.16 1.75
N HIS A 64 -5.93 -5.03 2.21
CA HIS A 64 -5.98 -4.65 3.63
C HIS A 64 -7.44 -4.52 4.11
N ARG A 65 -8.31 -3.86 3.34
CA ARG A 65 -9.72 -3.70 3.71
C ARG A 65 -10.43 -5.05 3.84
N GLU A 66 -10.18 -5.99 2.93
CA GLU A 66 -10.82 -7.30 2.96
C GLU A 66 -10.30 -8.15 4.14
N SER A 67 -8.98 -8.18 4.36
CA SER A 67 -8.38 -8.94 5.48
C SER A 67 -8.85 -8.44 6.85
N PHE A 68 -9.16 -7.15 6.99
CA PHE A 68 -9.60 -6.55 8.26
C PHE A 68 -11.12 -6.27 8.32
N LYS A 69 -11.89 -6.68 7.32
CA LYS A 69 -13.33 -6.35 7.18
C LYS A 69 -14.16 -6.62 8.43
N PHE A 70 -13.89 -7.74 9.10
CA PHE A 70 -14.60 -8.17 10.30
C PHE A 70 -14.28 -7.32 11.55
N ILE A 71 -13.13 -6.64 11.56
CA ILE A 71 -12.73 -5.70 12.63
C ILE A 71 -13.32 -4.31 12.39
N TYR A 72 -13.63 -3.92 11.15
CA TYR A 72 -14.34 -2.67 10.86
C TYR A 72 -15.76 -2.64 11.44
N ASP A 73 -16.38 -3.81 11.58
CA ASP A 73 -17.71 -3.98 12.15
C ASP A 73 -17.73 -5.15 13.15
N ILE A 74 -17.00 -4.99 14.26
CA ILE A 74 -16.95 -5.99 15.35
C ILE A 74 -18.35 -6.30 15.89
N GLN A 75 -19.27 -5.34 15.86
CA GLN A 75 -20.62 -5.59 16.38
C GLN A 75 -21.40 -6.55 15.50
N SER A 76 -21.21 -6.50 14.17
CA SER A 76 -21.82 -7.49 13.26
C SER A 76 -21.46 -8.92 13.61
N LEU A 77 -20.34 -9.15 14.32
CA LEU A 77 -19.91 -10.46 14.84
C LEU A 77 -20.90 -11.07 15.84
N GLN A 78 -21.71 -10.27 16.53
CA GLN A 78 -22.81 -10.79 17.37
C GLN A 78 -23.84 -11.57 16.54
N ASN A 79 -24.02 -11.17 15.28
CA ASN A 79 -24.95 -11.76 14.33
C ASN A 79 -24.25 -12.68 13.32
N PHE A 80 -22.94 -12.91 13.45
CA PHE A 80 -22.23 -13.85 12.61
C PHE A 80 -22.79 -15.26 12.86
N ALA A 81 -23.68 -15.68 11.97
CA ALA A 81 -24.32 -16.99 12.00
C ALA A 81 -23.30 -18.13 11.87
N ASP A 82 -22.08 -17.85 11.40
CA ASP A 82 -21.04 -18.82 11.19
C ASP A 82 -19.74 -18.48 11.95
N LYS A 83 -19.59 -19.07 13.14
CA LYS A 83 -18.34 -19.04 13.91
C LYS A 83 -17.15 -19.59 13.11
N GLU A 84 -17.40 -20.46 12.13
CA GLU A 84 -16.36 -20.98 11.25
C GLU A 84 -15.79 -19.89 10.33
N GLU A 85 -16.64 -18.98 9.84
CA GLU A 85 -16.23 -17.86 8.99
C GLU A 85 -15.35 -16.87 9.78
N LEU A 86 -15.75 -16.52 11.01
CA LEU A 86 -14.95 -15.66 11.87
C LEU A 86 -13.58 -16.30 12.19
N ASN A 87 -13.56 -17.61 12.48
CA ASN A 87 -12.30 -18.32 12.72
C ASN A 87 -11.40 -18.32 11.47
N LYS A 88 -11.97 -18.54 10.28
CA LYS A 88 -11.23 -18.44 9.00
C LYS A 88 -10.66 -17.03 8.81
N ALA A 89 -11.43 -16.00 9.10
CA ALA A 89 -10.99 -14.61 9.03
C ALA A 89 -9.82 -14.32 9.99
N CYS A 90 -9.88 -14.81 11.23
CA CYS A 90 -8.80 -14.67 12.20
C CYS A 90 -7.51 -15.38 11.75
N LYS A 91 -7.63 -16.60 11.19
CA LYS A 91 -6.50 -17.35 10.63
C LYS A 91 -5.88 -16.64 9.44
N HIS A 92 -6.71 -16.12 8.53
CA HIS A 92 -6.25 -15.34 7.40
C HIS A 92 -5.52 -14.08 7.85
N LEU A 93 -6.06 -13.36 8.85
CA LEU A 93 -5.44 -12.16 9.38
C LEU A 93 -4.08 -12.44 10.01
N GLN A 94 -3.95 -13.53 10.78
CA GLN A 94 -2.65 -13.97 11.30
C GLN A 94 -1.64 -14.16 10.17
N ILE A 95 -2.00 -14.85 9.09
CA ILE A 95 -1.11 -15.09 7.94
C ILE A 95 -0.66 -13.75 7.32
N VAL A 96 -1.59 -12.83 7.09
CA VAL A 96 -1.30 -11.49 6.52
C VAL A 96 -0.36 -10.69 7.41
N LEU A 97 -0.43 -10.87 8.73
CA LEU A 97 0.38 -10.16 9.72
C LEU A 97 1.61 -10.95 10.20
N SER A 98 1.93 -12.07 9.57
CA SER A 98 3.10 -12.88 9.93
C SER A 98 4.29 -12.54 9.03
N VAL A 99 5.47 -12.40 9.64
CA VAL A 99 6.74 -12.24 8.93
C VAL A 99 7.67 -13.35 9.40
N GLY A 100 7.80 -14.40 8.58
CA GLY A 100 8.53 -15.60 8.99
C GLY A 100 7.79 -16.36 10.10
N GLU A 101 8.46 -16.59 11.23
CA GLU A 101 7.87 -17.23 12.42
C GLU A 101 7.24 -16.23 13.39
N ASP A 102 7.53 -14.94 13.25
CA ASP A 102 6.99 -13.90 14.10
C ASP A 102 5.60 -13.48 13.62
N CYS A 103 4.66 -13.36 14.56
CA CYS A 103 3.33 -12.86 14.29
C CYS A 103 2.89 -11.84 15.33
N ASN A 104 2.30 -10.75 14.87
CA ASN A 104 1.75 -9.71 15.74
C ASN A 104 0.41 -10.09 16.38
N VAL A 105 -0.32 -11.06 15.82
CA VAL A 105 -1.69 -11.40 16.22
C VAL A 105 -1.90 -12.92 16.21
N ASN A 106 -2.27 -13.47 17.36
CA ASN A 106 -2.61 -14.88 17.48
C ASN A 106 -4.07 -15.11 17.06
N ASN A 107 -4.32 -16.00 16.09
CA ASN A 107 -5.66 -16.23 15.57
C ASN A 107 -6.64 -16.80 16.60
N ASN A 108 -6.18 -17.69 17.49
CA ASN A 108 -7.06 -18.34 18.47
C ASN A 108 -7.46 -17.34 19.55
N GLU A 109 -6.48 -16.59 20.07
CA GLU A 109 -6.73 -15.55 21.07
C GLU A 109 -7.59 -14.44 20.48
N LEU A 110 -7.30 -13.97 19.26
CA LEU A 110 -8.13 -12.98 18.57
C LEU A 110 -9.58 -13.45 18.42
N PHE A 111 -9.78 -14.71 18.03
CA PHE A 111 -11.11 -15.28 17.86
C PHE A 111 -11.89 -15.25 19.18
N GLU A 112 -11.29 -15.74 20.27
CA GLU A 112 -11.92 -15.74 21.60
C GLU A 112 -12.18 -14.31 22.11
N GLU A 113 -11.20 -13.42 21.98
CA GLU A 113 -11.30 -12.02 22.36
C GLU A 113 -12.46 -11.33 21.63
N LEU A 114 -12.60 -11.54 20.32
CA LEU A 114 -13.65 -10.92 19.50
C LEU A 114 -15.05 -11.40 19.88
N GLN A 115 -15.22 -12.68 20.22
CA GLN A 115 -16.52 -13.20 20.66
C GLN A 115 -16.99 -12.47 21.92
N ILE A 116 -16.12 -12.37 22.91
CA ILE A 116 -16.43 -11.69 24.18
C ILE A 116 -16.59 -10.18 23.95
N PHE A 117 -15.70 -9.58 23.17
CA PHE A 117 -15.69 -8.15 22.97
C PHE A 117 -16.89 -7.66 22.15
N ALA A 118 -17.31 -8.43 21.15
CA ALA A 118 -18.50 -8.12 20.35
C ALA A 118 -19.74 -7.99 21.24
N GLU A 119 -19.95 -8.89 22.21
CA GLU A 119 -21.07 -8.85 23.16
C GLU A 119 -21.07 -7.61 24.07
N MET A 120 -19.89 -7.10 24.43
CA MET A 120 -19.76 -5.94 25.32
C MET A 120 -19.88 -4.59 24.61
N LEU A 121 -19.72 -4.57 23.29
CA LEU A 121 -19.56 -3.33 22.53
C LEU A 121 -20.92 -2.63 22.30
N PRO A 122 -21.05 -1.32 22.56
CA PRO A 122 -22.24 -0.55 22.23
C PRO A 122 -22.54 -0.57 20.73
N SER A 123 -23.81 -0.44 20.36
CA SER A 123 -24.23 -0.55 18.97
C SER A 123 -23.62 0.51 18.05
N LYS A 124 -23.26 0.09 16.83
CA LYS A 124 -22.66 0.90 15.76
C LYS A 124 -21.35 1.60 16.18
N SER A 125 -20.58 0.97 17.05
CA SER A 125 -19.27 1.48 17.48
C SER A 125 -18.25 1.43 16.34
N LEU A 126 -17.71 2.59 15.98
CA LEU A 126 -16.56 2.69 15.08
C LEU A 126 -15.29 2.10 15.72
N PRO A 127 -14.29 1.67 14.94
CA PRO A 127 -13.03 1.13 15.46
C PRO A 127 -12.34 2.04 16.51
N ALA A 128 -12.37 3.35 16.32
CA ALA A 128 -11.82 4.31 17.28
C ALA A 128 -12.57 4.32 18.62
N HIS A 129 -13.90 4.17 18.57
CA HIS A 129 -14.74 4.06 19.76
C HIS A 129 -14.48 2.72 20.47
N ALA A 130 -14.37 1.62 19.71
CA ALA A 130 -14.05 0.31 20.25
C ALA A 130 -12.71 0.31 21.00
N LEU A 131 -11.65 0.90 20.41
CA LEU A 131 -10.36 1.02 21.08
C LEU A 131 -10.43 1.87 22.36
N SER A 132 -11.15 2.99 22.30
CA SER A 132 -11.35 3.87 23.46
C SER A 132 -12.12 3.15 24.57
N TYR A 133 -13.12 2.35 24.21
CA TYR A 133 -13.95 1.58 25.13
C TYR A 133 -13.13 0.53 25.90
N ILE A 134 -12.29 -0.25 25.21
CA ILE A 134 -11.38 -1.21 25.88
C ILE A 134 -10.45 -0.48 26.86
N THR A 135 -9.92 0.66 26.45
CA THR A 135 -8.98 1.45 27.25
C THR A 135 -9.65 2.01 28.50
N GLN A 136 -10.88 2.52 28.38
CA GLN A 136 -11.64 3.08 29.51
C GLN A 136 -12.05 2.02 30.53
N LEU A 137 -12.35 0.80 30.08
CA LEU A 137 -12.67 -0.32 30.97
C LEU A 137 -11.44 -0.94 31.65
N GLY A 138 -10.22 -0.57 31.23
CA GLY A 138 -8.98 -1.13 31.76
C GLY A 138 -8.74 -2.58 31.34
N TYR A 139 -9.26 -3.01 30.20
CA TYR A 139 -9.16 -4.40 29.71
C TYR A 139 -8.06 -4.61 28.68
N MET A 140 -6.98 -3.83 28.77
CA MET A 140 -5.90 -3.84 27.78
C MET A 140 -5.22 -5.22 27.67
N ASP A 141 -5.03 -5.91 28.79
CA ASP A 141 -4.39 -7.22 28.84
C ASP A 141 -5.33 -8.36 28.39
N LYS A 142 -6.64 -8.14 28.43
CA LYS A 142 -7.64 -9.16 28.06
C LYS A 142 -7.98 -9.16 26.58
N PHE A 143 -7.73 -8.06 25.88
CA PHE A 143 -8.10 -7.86 24.48
C PHE A 143 -6.89 -7.38 23.66
N SER A 144 -5.72 -7.93 23.96
CA SER A 144 -4.46 -7.47 23.35
C SER A 144 -4.45 -7.66 21.84
N ASN A 145 -4.95 -8.78 21.33
CA ASN A 145 -4.98 -9.05 19.90
C ASN A 145 -5.98 -8.15 19.17
N VAL A 146 -7.16 -7.92 19.77
CA VAL A 146 -8.16 -6.97 19.26
C VAL A 146 -7.60 -5.55 19.26
N ILE A 147 -6.89 -5.13 20.31
CA ILE A 147 -6.25 -3.82 20.38
C ILE A 147 -5.22 -3.65 19.27
N ILE A 148 -4.39 -4.67 19.04
CA ILE A 148 -3.39 -4.65 17.96
C ILE A 148 -4.08 -4.51 16.61
N ALA A 149 -5.11 -5.33 16.33
CA ALA A 149 -5.87 -5.26 15.08
C ALA A 149 -6.53 -3.87 14.87
N LEU A 150 -7.16 -3.31 15.92
CA LEU A 150 -7.77 -1.98 15.88
C LEU A 150 -6.72 -0.88 15.63
N LYS A 151 -5.55 -0.96 16.27
CA LYS A 151 -4.45 0.00 16.07
C LYS A 151 -3.91 -0.05 14.65
N ILE A 152 -3.78 -1.23 14.04
CA ILE A 152 -3.33 -1.36 12.66
C ILE A 152 -4.31 -0.65 11.71
N ILE A 153 -5.61 -0.95 11.83
CA ILE A 153 -6.64 -0.28 11.00
C ILE A 153 -6.64 1.23 11.21
N LEU A 154 -6.61 1.70 12.45
CA LEU A 154 -6.65 3.13 12.73
C LEU A 154 -5.41 3.84 12.21
N THR A 155 -4.23 3.22 12.31
CA THR A 155 -2.99 3.77 11.74
C THR A 155 -3.09 3.85 10.22
N PHE A 156 -3.61 2.80 9.58
CA PHE A 156 -3.83 2.79 8.14
C PHE A 156 -4.80 3.90 7.71
N LEU A 157 -5.95 4.03 8.38
CA LEU A 157 -6.92 5.09 8.10
C LEU A 157 -6.33 6.49 8.30
N VAL A 158 -5.53 6.70 9.35
CA VAL A 158 -4.84 7.97 9.59
C VAL A 158 -3.86 8.29 8.47
N SER A 159 -3.10 7.31 7.97
CA SER A 159 -2.19 7.50 6.84
C SER A 159 -2.94 7.91 5.57
N VAL A 160 -4.06 7.24 5.24
CA VAL A 160 -4.89 7.58 4.08
C VAL A 160 -5.44 9.00 4.19
N VAL A 161 -5.99 9.38 5.35
CA VAL A 161 -6.53 10.72 5.59
C VAL A 161 -5.43 11.80 5.58
N HIS A 162 -4.24 11.48 6.11
CA HIS A 162 -3.12 12.41 6.11
C HIS A 162 -2.64 12.68 4.68
N ASP A 163 -2.57 11.66 3.83
CA ASP A 163 -2.21 11.83 2.44
C ASP A 163 -3.22 12.71 1.72
N GLU A 164 -4.53 12.43 1.85
CA GLU A 164 -5.58 13.28 1.27
C GLU A 164 -5.40 14.75 1.68
N ARG A 165 -5.25 15.02 2.97
CA ARG A 165 -5.10 16.39 3.49
C ARG A 165 -3.83 17.08 3.01
N SER A 166 -2.76 16.33 2.79
CA SER A 166 -1.48 16.84 2.26
C SER A 166 -1.58 17.16 0.77
N PHE A 167 -2.29 16.33 0.01
CA PHE A 167 -2.58 16.56 -1.41
C PHE A 167 -3.47 17.79 -1.62
N PHE A 168 -4.51 17.97 -0.80
CA PHE A 168 -5.40 19.13 -0.93
C PHE A 168 -4.74 20.46 -0.54
N LYS A 169 -3.69 20.43 0.31
CA LYS A 169 -2.96 21.64 0.71
C LYS A 169 -1.96 22.11 -0.36
N SER A 170 -1.58 21.24 -1.29
CA SER A 170 -0.63 21.53 -2.36
C SER A 170 -1.30 21.97 -3.67
N LYS A 171 -2.60 22.32 -3.62
CA LYS A 171 -3.40 22.78 -4.75
C LYS A 171 -3.68 24.28 -4.66
#